data_AF-A0A918GER7-F1
#
_entry.id   AF-A0A918GER7-F1
#
_cell.length_a   1.000
_cell.length_b   1.000
_cell.length_c   1.000
_cell.angle_alpha   90.00
_cell.angle_beta   90.00
_cell.angle_gamma   90.00
#
_symmetry.space_group_name_H-M   'P 1'
#
loop_
_entity.id
_entity.type
_entity.pdbx_description
1 polymer ?
#
loop_
_entity_poly.entity_id
_entity_poly.type
_entity_poly.pdbx_seq_one_letter_code
_entity_poly.pdbx_strand_id
1 'polypeptide(L)'
;MVSAPRAAHEIEVTAESLQEDLARLEIQKQALERELAAVAAHLDSVQRALSALTVLMAEPSGRRAAEEPEQTKTDTPVVAPAARAVRKQSTPRQAEPAHKEKRAASSRAEADEPRSYGALTEQILEYFAGVGDAEVRARDVAAALGRDTDAGSINAVRSTLDRLVGTSRVRRAGRGLYRAQES
;
A
#
# COMPACT_ATOMS: atom_id res chain seq x y z
N MET A 1 -31.92 35.36 -10.90
CA MET A 1 -31.19 35.44 -9.62
C MET A 1 -31.55 34.20 -8.82
N VAL A 2 -30.58 33.33 -8.50
CA VAL A 2 -30.86 32.15 -7.65
C VAL A 2 -31.16 32.66 -6.25
N SER A 3 -32.29 32.24 -5.67
CA SER A 3 -32.70 32.67 -4.33
C SER A 3 -31.71 32.15 -3.28
N ALA A 4 -31.16 33.06 -2.47
CA ALA A 4 -30.27 32.77 -1.34
C ALA A 4 -30.65 31.54 -0.47
N PRO A 5 -31.93 31.27 -0.15
CA PRO A 5 -32.30 30.06 0.61
C PRO A 5 -31.95 28.73 -0.07
N ARG A 6 -31.96 28.67 -1.41
CA ARG A 6 -31.61 27.43 -2.13
C ARG A 6 -30.11 27.14 -2.05
N ALA A 7 -29.29 28.18 -2.14
CA ALA A 7 -27.84 28.05 -2.02
C ALA A 7 -27.43 27.61 -0.59
N ALA A 8 -28.10 28.13 0.45
CA ALA A 8 -27.87 27.69 1.83
C ALA A 8 -28.20 26.20 2.03
N HIS A 9 -29.33 25.74 1.49
CA HIS A 9 -29.73 24.34 1.58
C HIS A 9 -28.77 23.39 0.83
N GLU A 10 -28.26 23.79 -0.35
CA GLU A 10 -27.27 23.01 -1.09
C GLU A 10 -25.94 22.87 -0.31
N ILE A 11 -25.55 23.90 0.43
CA ILE A 11 -24.36 23.87 1.31
C ILE A 11 -24.59 22.92 2.49
N GLU A 12 -25.76 22.95 3.12
CA GLU A 12 -26.10 22.03 4.22
C GLU A 12 -26.07 20.58 3.78
N VAL A 13 -26.70 20.25 2.63
CA VAL A 13 -26.68 18.90 2.07
C VAL A 13 -25.25 18.44 1.73
N THR A 14 -24.44 19.35 1.19
CA THR A 14 -23.03 19.04 0.90
C THR A 14 -22.24 18.81 2.19
N ALA A 15 -22.47 19.59 3.23
CA ALA A 15 -21.82 19.43 4.52
C ALA A 15 -22.18 18.10 5.19
N GLU A 16 -23.46 17.70 5.12
CA GLU A 16 -23.92 16.40 5.62
C GLU A 16 -23.27 15.24 4.86
N SER A 17 -23.24 15.30 3.52
CA SER A 17 -22.54 14.29 2.70
C SER A 17 -21.05 14.17 3.05
N LEU A 18 -20.36 15.29 3.28
CA LEU A 18 -18.95 15.26 3.69
C LEU A 18 -18.73 14.68 5.08
N GLN A 19 -19.68 14.89 6.01
CA GLN A 19 -19.64 14.29 7.35
C GLN A 19 -19.84 12.77 7.29
N GLU A 20 -20.76 12.30 6.46
CA GLU A 20 -20.97 10.87 6.22
C GLU A 20 -19.72 10.22 5.60
N ASP A 21 -19.12 10.87 4.60
CA ASP A 21 -17.89 10.39 3.96
C ASP A 21 -16.72 10.33 4.95
N LEU A 22 -16.59 11.34 5.81
CA LEU A 22 -15.56 11.36 6.86
C LEU A 22 -15.73 10.16 7.80
N ALA A 23 -16.95 9.91 8.29
CA ALA A 23 -17.22 8.77 9.17
C ALA A 23 -16.89 7.43 8.49
N ARG A 24 -17.24 7.29 7.21
CA ARG A 24 -16.92 6.10 6.40
C ARG A 24 -15.40 5.90 6.29
N LEU A 25 -14.66 6.96 5.99
CA LEU A 25 -13.20 6.91 5.85
C LEU A 25 -12.51 6.57 7.18
N GLU A 26 -13.00 7.08 8.31
CA GLU A 26 -12.47 6.74 9.63
C GLU A 26 -12.64 5.25 9.95
N ILE A 27 -13.79 4.67 9.62
CA ILE A 27 -14.03 3.23 9.79
C ILE A 27 -13.08 2.40 8.92
N GLN A 28 -12.90 2.79 7.64
CA GLN A 28 -11.97 2.12 6.74
C GLN A 28 -10.52 2.20 7.24
N LYS A 29 -10.09 3.36 7.73
CA LYS A 29 -8.77 3.54 8.34
C LYS A 29 -8.57 2.58 9.51
N GLN A 30 -9.53 2.49 10.42
CA GLN A 30 -9.43 1.58 11.57
C GLN A 30 -9.38 0.11 11.15
N ALA A 31 -10.10 -0.28 10.09
CA ALA A 31 -10.04 -1.63 9.55
C ALA A 31 -8.63 -1.94 9.01
N LEU A 32 -8.06 -1.04 8.21
CA LEU A 32 -6.71 -1.18 7.68
C LEU A 32 -5.64 -1.23 8.78
N GLU A 33 -5.78 -0.43 9.84
CA GLU A 33 -4.87 -0.48 10.99
C GLU A 33 -4.91 -1.85 11.70
N ARG A 34 -6.08 -2.49 11.78
CA ARG A 34 -6.21 -3.85 12.33
C ARG A 34 -5.57 -4.90 11.43
N GLU A 35 -5.74 -4.78 10.11
CA GLU A 35 -5.09 -5.67 9.15
C GLU A 35 -3.56 -5.55 9.22
N LEU A 36 -3.03 -4.32 9.28
CA LEU A 36 -1.61 -4.08 9.46
C LEU A 36 -1.09 -4.69 10.77
N ALA A 37 -1.84 -4.56 11.87
CA ALA A 37 -1.49 -5.20 13.14
C ALA A 37 -1.45 -6.74 13.03
N ALA A 38 -2.40 -7.34 12.29
CA ALA A 38 -2.41 -8.78 12.04
C ALA A 38 -1.21 -9.23 11.20
N VAL A 39 -0.85 -8.48 10.16
CA VAL A 39 0.34 -8.76 9.34
C VAL A 39 1.62 -8.64 10.17
N ALA A 40 1.74 -7.61 11.01
CA ALA A 40 2.89 -7.44 11.90
C ALA A 40 3.04 -8.62 12.86
N ALA A 41 1.94 -9.05 13.49
CA ALA A 41 1.94 -10.24 14.36
C ALA A 41 2.35 -11.52 13.60
N HIS A 42 1.92 -11.66 12.35
CA HIS A 42 2.34 -12.78 11.50
C HIS A 42 3.84 -12.74 11.19
N LEU A 43 4.38 -11.57 10.86
CA LEU A 43 5.82 -11.39 10.62
C LEU A 43 6.64 -11.73 11.87
N ASP A 44 6.22 -11.28 13.05
CA ASP A 44 6.88 -11.62 14.31
C ASP A 44 6.86 -13.13 14.57
N SER A 45 5.73 -13.79 14.28
CA SER A 45 5.59 -15.25 14.39
C SER A 45 6.53 -15.98 13.42
N VAL A 46 6.62 -15.54 12.16
CA VAL A 46 7.52 -16.13 11.16
C VAL A 46 8.97 -15.93 11.56
N GLN A 47 9.34 -14.74 12.02
CA GLN A 47 10.70 -14.46 12.50
C GLN A 47 11.05 -15.35 13.68
N ARG A 48 10.15 -15.51 14.65
CA ARG A 48 10.35 -16.42 15.79
C ARG A 48 10.52 -17.87 15.35
N ALA A 49 9.70 -18.33 14.41
CA ALA A 49 9.81 -19.68 13.87
C ALA A 49 11.15 -19.89 13.14
N LEU A 50 11.57 -18.94 12.31
CA LEU A 50 12.87 -18.98 11.62
C LEU A 50 14.04 -18.96 12.60
N SER A 51 13.98 -18.14 13.65
CA SER A 51 15.00 -18.15 14.71
C SER A 51 15.06 -19.50 15.42
N ALA A 52 13.91 -20.09 15.78
CA ALA A 52 13.86 -21.41 16.41
C ALA A 52 14.45 -22.51 15.50
N LEU A 53 14.11 -22.49 14.20
CA LEU A 53 14.67 -23.40 13.21
C LEU A 53 16.18 -23.20 13.05
N THR A 54 16.66 -21.97 13.07
CA THR A 54 18.10 -21.66 12.99
C THR A 54 18.85 -22.22 14.20
N VAL A 55 18.29 -22.10 15.41
CA VAL A 55 18.86 -22.71 16.63
C VAL A 55 18.91 -24.23 16.49
N LEU A 56 17.82 -24.86 16.03
CA LEU A 56 17.78 -26.31 15.82
C LEU A 56 18.80 -26.79 14.77
N MET A 57 19.04 -26.00 13.72
CA MET A 57 20.05 -26.30 12.70
C MET A 57 21.48 -26.05 13.17
N ALA A 58 21.68 -25.13 14.12
CA ALA A 58 22.99 -24.77 14.68
C ALA A 58 23.45 -25.71 15.81
N GLU A 59 22.56 -26.51 16.38
CA GLU A 59 22.89 -27.55 17.36
C GLU A 59 23.22 -28.88 16.66
N PRO A 60 24.50 -29.25 16.45
CA PRO A 60 24.83 -30.62 16.10
C PRO A 60 24.66 -31.48 17.34
N SER A 61 23.94 -32.60 17.21
CA SER A 61 23.75 -33.64 18.23
C SER A 61 24.88 -33.74 19.26
N GLY A 62 24.60 -33.31 20.51
CA GLY A 62 25.39 -33.75 21.66
C GLY A 62 25.64 -32.75 22.78
N ARG A 63 24.61 -32.29 23.49
CA ARG A 63 24.69 -32.20 24.97
C ARG A 63 23.31 -32.23 25.62
N ARG A 64 22.83 -33.45 25.87
CA ARG A 64 21.87 -33.70 26.94
C ARG A 64 22.63 -33.56 28.27
N ALA A 65 22.58 -32.38 28.87
CA ALA A 65 22.76 -32.20 30.32
C ALA A 65 21.36 -31.85 30.83
N ALA A 66 20.58 -32.81 31.34
CA ALA A 66 20.61 -33.17 32.75
C ALA A 66 20.40 -31.94 33.64
N GLU A 67 19.15 -31.49 33.73
CA GLU A 67 18.60 -30.95 34.98
C GLU A 67 17.24 -31.61 35.20
N GLU A 68 17.34 -32.73 35.91
CA GLU A 68 16.30 -33.35 36.70
C GLU A 68 15.93 -32.38 37.84
N PRO A 69 14.67 -31.95 38.01
CA PRO A 69 14.26 -31.36 39.27
C PRO A 69 13.87 -32.49 40.21
N GLU A 70 14.82 -32.86 41.07
CA GLU A 70 14.53 -33.62 42.28
C GLU A 70 13.45 -32.90 43.10
N GLN A 71 12.60 -33.73 43.67
CA GLN A 71 11.54 -33.35 44.58
C GLN A 71 12.09 -32.56 45.78
N THR A 72 11.56 -31.36 46.00
CA THR A 72 11.44 -30.81 47.35
C THR A 72 9.98 -30.47 47.60
N LYS A 73 9.33 -31.35 48.37
CA LYS A 73 8.08 -31.06 49.05
C LYS A 73 8.35 -30.03 50.14
N THR A 74 7.82 -28.82 50.01
CA THR A 74 7.23 -28.09 51.16
C THR A 74 6.38 -26.90 50.70
N ASP A 75 5.14 -26.89 51.21
CA ASP A 75 4.28 -25.76 51.52
C ASP A 75 3.98 -24.65 50.49
N THR A 76 2.71 -24.63 50.07
CA THR A 76 1.89 -23.41 49.83
C THR A 76 2.08 -22.38 50.95
N PRO A 77 2.09 -21.05 50.68
CA PRO A 77 0.86 -20.36 50.27
C PRO A 77 0.99 -19.14 49.31
N VAL A 78 -0.06 -18.96 48.51
CA VAL A 78 -0.87 -17.75 48.23
C VAL A 78 -0.20 -16.35 48.06
N VAL A 79 -0.70 -15.66 47.02
CA VAL A 79 -0.80 -14.20 46.73
C VAL A 79 0.31 -13.56 45.87
N ALA A 80 -0.14 -13.00 44.73
CA ALA A 80 0.50 -11.99 43.87
C ALA A 80 0.72 -10.64 44.63
N PRO A 81 1.01 -9.47 44.02
CA PRO A 81 1.28 -9.12 42.62
C PRO A 81 2.45 -8.09 42.44
N ALA A 82 2.51 -7.49 41.24
CA ALA A 82 3.05 -6.16 40.97
C ALA A 82 4.59 -6.03 41.08
N ALA A 83 5.30 -5.18 40.36
CA ALA A 83 5.05 -4.23 39.29
C ALA A 83 6.44 -3.61 39.04
N ARG A 84 6.59 -2.91 37.91
CA ARG A 84 7.57 -1.83 37.73
C ARG A 84 9.05 -2.28 37.78
N ALA A 85 9.99 -1.65 37.12
CA ALA A 85 10.03 -0.62 36.10
C ALA A 85 11.53 -0.43 35.81
N VAL A 86 11.79 0.59 34.99
CA VAL A 86 12.92 1.50 35.15
C VAL A 86 14.23 0.99 34.56
N ARG A 87 14.52 1.44 33.34
CA ARG A 87 15.27 2.68 33.00
C ARG A 87 16.76 2.34 32.82
N LYS A 88 17.32 2.85 31.73
CA LYS A 88 18.40 3.86 31.65
C LYS A 88 19.13 3.63 30.33
N GLN A 89 18.94 4.51 29.35
CA GLN A 89 19.72 5.75 29.18
C GLN A 89 21.18 5.42 28.82
N SER A 90 21.57 5.69 27.58
CA SER A 90 22.61 6.68 27.23
C SER A 90 23.21 6.40 25.84
N THR A 91 22.93 7.30 24.92
CA THR A 91 23.80 7.73 23.80
C THR A 91 25.19 8.16 24.33
N PRO A 92 26.31 8.14 23.57
CA PRO A 92 26.53 8.97 22.35
C PRO A 92 27.41 8.24 21.30
N ARG A 93 27.84 8.73 20.13
CA ARG A 93 28.05 10.06 19.54
C ARG A 93 28.37 9.84 18.04
N GLN A 94 27.84 10.73 17.19
CA GLN A 94 28.36 11.26 15.91
C GLN A 94 29.39 10.48 15.07
N ALA A 95 29.07 10.30 13.78
CA ALA A 95 29.95 10.66 12.67
C ALA A 95 29.15 10.70 11.34
N GLU A 96 28.87 11.91 10.85
CA GLU A 96 28.74 12.20 9.42
C GLU A 96 30.15 12.57 8.90
N PRO A 97 30.51 12.33 7.62
CA PRO A 97 29.93 13.11 6.53
C PRO A 97 29.73 12.40 5.17
N ALA A 98 28.76 12.94 4.43
CA ALA A 98 28.69 13.16 2.97
C ALA A 98 29.14 12.06 1.99
N HIS A 99 28.20 11.56 1.17
CA HIS A 99 28.41 11.43 -0.28
C HIS A 99 27.09 11.53 -1.08
N LYS A 100 27.22 12.21 -2.23
CA LYS A 100 26.19 12.61 -3.19
C LYS A 100 25.51 11.45 -3.94
N GLU A 101 24.29 11.76 -4.40
CA GLU A 101 23.67 11.33 -5.66
C GLU A 101 23.53 9.82 -5.95
N LYS A 102 22.29 9.32 -5.87
CA LYS A 102 21.46 8.98 -7.07
C LYS A 102 20.12 8.39 -6.68
N ARG A 103 19.09 8.84 -7.40
CA ARG A 103 17.76 8.22 -7.52
C ARG A 103 17.85 6.72 -7.82
N ALA A 104 17.18 5.93 -7.01
CA ALA A 104 16.59 4.59 -7.26
C ALA A 104 16.37 3.98 -5.86
N ALA A 105 15.26 3.37 -5.47
CA ALA A 105 14.14 2.81 -6.19
C ALA A 105 12.96 2.75 -5.22
N SER A 106 11.76 3.10 -5.70
CA SER A 106 10.51 2.71 -5.06
C SER A 106 9.95 1.51 -5.83
N SER A 107 10.70 0.42 -5.87
CA SER A 107 10.25 -0.86 -6.42
C SER A 107 9.62 -1.67 -5.30
N ARG A 108 8.30 -1.49 -5.12
CA ARG A 108 7.45 -2.51 -4.48
C ARG A 108 6.03 -2.48 -5.06
N ALA A 109 5.94 -2.66 -6.37
CA ALA A 109 4.70 -2.97 -7.07
C ALA A 109 4.87 -3.99 -8.24
N GLU A 110 6.07 -4.51 -8.51
CA GLU A 110 6.35 -5.17 -9.80
C GLU A 110 6.15 -6.71 -9.87
N ALA A 111 5.38 -7.33 -8.97
CA ALA A 111 5.18 -8.79 -9.03
C ALA A 111 3.91 -9.23 -9.80
N ASP A 112 2.87 -8.38 -9.87
CA ASP A 112 1.63 -8.65 -10.61
C ASP A 112 1.39 -7.67 -11.78
N GLU A 113 2.23 -6.64 -11.89
CA GLU A 113 2.15 -5.59 -12.90
C GLU A 113 2.28 -6.06 -14.36
N PRO A 114 3.15 -7.00 -14.77
CA PRO A 114 3.37 -7.21 -16.21
C PRO A 114 2.14 -7.82 -16.92
N ARG A 115 1.35 -8.66 -16.22
CA ARG A 115 0.11 -9.23 -16.78
C ARG A 115 -1.03 -8.22 -16.78
N SER A 116 -1.20 -7.50 -15.66
CA SER A 116 -2.22 -6.44 -15.54
C SER A 116 -1.97 -5.30 -16.53
N TYR A 117 -0.71 -4.93 -16.74
CA TYR A 117 -0.28 -3.93 -17.70
C TYR A 117 -0.53 -4.37 -19.16
N GLY A 118 -0.28 -5.64 -19.48
CA GLY A 118 -0.63 -6.23 -20.78
C GLY A 118 -2.14 -6.15 -21.05
N ALA A 119 -2.96 -6.61 -20.10
CA ALA A 119 -4.42 -6.55 -20.20
C ALA A 119 -4.95 -5.11 -20.31
N LEU A 120 -4.36 -4.16 -19.56
CA LEU A 120 -4.72 -2.74 -19.65
C LEU A 120 -4.36 -2.17 -21.03
N THR A 121 -3.21 -2.56 -21.58
CA THR A 121 -2.78 -2.11 -22.91
C THR A 121 -3.76 -2.58 -23.99
N GLU A 122 -4.19 -3.84 -23.94
CA GLU A 122 -5.19 -4.38 -24.86
C GLU A 122 -6.53 -3.66 -24.75
N GLN A 123 -7.03 -3.43 -23.53
CA GLN A 123 -8.28 -2.68 -23.30
C GLN A 123 -8.22 -1.24 -23.83
N ILE A 124 -7.08 -0.56 -23.65
CA ILE A 124 -6.88 0.79 -24.18
C ILE A 124 -6.90 0.77 -25.71
N LEU A 125 -6.22 -0.18 -26.35
CA LEU A 125 -6.22 -0.30 -27.81
C LEU A 125 -7.62 -0.62 -28.36
N GLU A 126 -8.36 -1.51 -27.70
CA GLU A 126 -9.75 -1.83 -28.04
C GLU A 126 -10.65 -0.58 -27.94
N TYR A 127 -10.49 0.20 -26.88
CA TYR A 127 -11.20 1.48 -26.74
C TYR A 127 -10.89 2.42 -27.90
N PHE A 128 -9.60 2.65 -28.22
CA PHE A 128 -9.21 3.52 -29.33
C PHE A 128 -9.67 2.99 -30.70
N ALA A 129 -9.78 1.67 -30.88
CA ALA A 129 -10.38 1.09 -32.09
C ALA A 129 -11.88 1.43 -32.20
N GLY A 130 -12.59 1.50 -31.06
CA GLY A 130 -14.01 1.89 -31.01
C GLY A 130 -14.27 3.39 -31.15
N VAL A 131 -13.37 4.25 -30.66
CA VAL A 131 -13.54 5.72 -30.69
C VAL A 131 -12.89 6.37 -31.93
N GLY A 132 -11.98 5.66 -32.61
CA GLY A 132 -11.28 6.14 -33.80
C GLY A 132 -10.31 7.30 -33.50
N ASP A 133 -10.30 8.30 -34.37
CA ASP A 133 -9.38 9.46 -34.30
C ASP A 133 -9.76 10.54 -33.27
N ALA A 134 -10.67 10.24 -32.36
CA ALA A 134 -11.05 11.18 -31.31
C ALA A 134 -9.86 11.53 -30.40
N GLU A 135 -9.75 12.81 -30.07
CA GLU A 135 -8.76 13.30 -29.10
C GLU A 135 -9.31 13.10 -27.68
N VAL A 136 -8.74 12.13 -26.96
CA VAL A 136 -9.23 11.72 -25.64
C VAL A 136 -8.17 11.95 -24.57
N ARG A 137 -8.57 12.36 -23.36
CA ARG A 137 -7.64 12.46 -22.23
C ARG A 137 -7.51 11.11 -21.54
N ALA A 138 -6.37 10.88 -20.88
CA ALA A 138 -6.15 9.69 -20.06
C ALA A 138 -7.25 9.49 -18.99
N ARG A 139 -7.81 10.58 -18.45
CA ARG A 139 -8.93 10.51 -17.50
C ARG A 139 -10.20 9.98 -18.15
N ASP A 140 -10.51 10.42 -19.37
CA ASP A 140 -11.71 10.03 -20.09
C ASP A 140 -11.62 8.55 -20.52
N VAL A 141 -10.41 8.12 -20.93
CA VAL A 141 -10.11 6.70 -21.18
C VAL A 141 -10.29 5.87 -19.91
N ALA A 142 -9.78 6.35 -18.77
CA ALA A 142 -9.97 5.66 -17.48
C ALA A 142 -11.45 5.56 -17.10
N ALA A 143 -12.24 6.62 -17.30
CA ALA A 143 -13.68 6.63 -17.04
C ALA A 143 -14.44 5.66 -17.97
N ALA A 144 -14.10 5.64 -19.26
CA ALA A 144 -14.69 4.71 -20.22
C ALA A 144 -14.40 3.24 -19.90
N LEU A 145 -13.22 2.97 -19.32
CA LEU A 145 -12.83 1.63 -18.84
C LEU A 145 -13.35 1.31 -17.43
N GLY A 146 -14.05 2.25 -16.76
CA GLY A 146 -14.53 2.09 -15.39
C GLY A 146 -13.42 2.03 -14.34
N ARG A 147 -12.26 2.65 -14.61
CA ARG A 147 -11.05 2.66 -13.77
C ARG A 147 -10.67 4.06 -13.29
N ASP A 148 -11.60 4.99 -13.26
CA ASP A 148 -11.40 6.33 -12.70
C ASP A 148 -11.66 6.40 -11.18
N THR A 149 -11.79 5.24 -10.54
CA THR A 149 -12.01 5.07 -9.09
C THR A 149 -10.87 5.62 -8.23
N ASP A 150 -9.66 5.62 -8.76
CA ASP A 150 -8.47 6.06 -8.02
C ASP A 150 -7.45 6.77 -8.93
N ALA A 151 -6.71 7.71 -8.34
CA ALA A 151 -5.69 8.47 -9.06
C ALA A 151 -4.56 7.58 -9.58
N GLY A 152 -4.32 6.42 -8.95
CA GLY A 152 -3.34 5.42 -9.38
C GLY A 152 -3.69 4.83 -10.73
N SER A 153 -4.94 4.39 -10.90
CA SER A 153 -5.49 3.84 -12.15
C SER A 153 -5.43 4.84 -13.30
N ILE A 154 -5.76 6.11 -13.04
CA ILE A 154 -5.62 7.18 -14.06
C ILE A 154 -4.13 7.38 -14.44
N ASN A 155 -3.22 7.31 -13.48
CA ASN A 155 -1.78 7.42 -13.75
C ASN A 155 -1.24 6.19 -14.50
N ALA A 156 -1.72 4.99 -14.20
CA ALA A 156 -1.38 3.77 -14.93
C ALA A 156 -1.83 3.85 -16.41
N VAL A 157 -3.04 4.34 -16.66
CA VAL A 157 -3.53 4.62 -18.02
C VAL A 157 -2.66 5.65 -18.72
N ARG A 158 -2.33 6.78 -18.06
CA ARG A 158 -1.42 7.80 -18.63
C ARG A 158 -0.06 7.21 -18.99
N SER A 159 0.57 6.48 -18.06
CA SER A 159 1.87 5.87 -18.31
C SER A 159 1.81 4.83 -19.43
N THR A 160 0.70 4.10 -19.58
CA THR A 160 0.49 3.16 -20.70
C THR A 160 0.35 3.89 -22.03
N LEU A 161 -0.42 4.98 -22.06
CA LEU A 161 -0.54 5.83 -23.25
C LEU A 161 0.80 6.43 -23.65
N ASP A 162 1.60 6.91 -22.71
CA ASP A 162 2.93 7.45 -22.99
C ASP A 162 3.88 6.38 -23.57
N ARG A 163 3.80 5.12 -23.10
CA ARG A 163 4.55 4.00 -23.72
C ARG A 163 4.05 3.69 -25.12
N LEU A 164 2.73 3.67 -25.34
CA LEU A 164 2.14 3.43 -26.65
C LEU A 164 2.52 4.52 -27.67
N VAL A 165 2.62 5.78 -27.21
CA VAL A 165 3.17 6.89 -27.99
C VAL A 165 4.63 6.65 -28.36
N GLY A 166 5.44 6.17 -27.42
CA GLY A 166 6.83 5.78 -27.69
C GLY A 166 6.96 4.66 -28.73
N THR A 167 5.97 3.77 -28.81
CA THR A 167 5.93 2.67 -29.81
C THR A 167 5.22 3.02 -31.12
N SER A 168 4.83 4.28 -31.33
CA SER A 168 4.06 4.72 -32.51
C SER A 168 2.77 3.91 -32.73
N ARG A 169 2.03 3.64 -31.66
CA ARG A 169 0.67 3.06 -31.72
C ARG A 169 -0.43 4.08 -31.43
N VAL A 170 -0.08 5.13 -30.69
CA VAL A 170 -0.95 6.24 -30.29
C VAL A 170 -0.20 7.53 -30.56
N ARG A 171 -0.89 8.61 -30.96
CA ARG A 171 -0.28 9.94 -31.11
C ARG A 171 -0.72 10.89 -30.02
N ARG A 172 0.15 11.83 -29.68
CA ARG A 172 -0.18 12.95 -28.80
C ARG A 172 -0.67 14.12 -29.64
N ALA A 173 -1.95 14.46 -29.50
CA ALA A 173 -2.58 15.56 -30.22
C ALA A 173 -2.35 16.93 -29.55
N GLY A 174 -2.09 16.93 -28.24
CA GLY A 174 -1.89 18.16 -27.46
C GLY A 174 -1.54 17.89 -25.99
N ARG A 175 -1.67 18.90 -25.13
CA ARG A 175 -1.38 18.77 -23.69
C ARG A 175 -2.36 17.79 -23.03
N GLY A 176 -1.92 16.54 -22.89
CA GLY A 176 -2.69 15.47 -22.24
C GLY A 176 -3.82 14.90 -23.08
N LEU A 177 -3.78 15.12 -24.41
CA LEU A 177 -4.70 14.55 -25.39
C LEU A 177 -3.98 13.50 -26.22
N TYR A 178 -4.62 12.36 -26.36
CA TYR A 178 -4.13 11.19 -27.09
C TYR A 178 -5.15 10.84 -28.18
N ARG A 179 -4.66 10.41 -29.33
CA ARG A 179 -5.47 9.95 -30.47
C ARG A 179 -4.91 8.65 -31.00
N ALA A 180 -5.76 7.80 -31.58
CA ALA A 180 -5.30 6.62 -32.30
C ALA A 180 -4.33 7.04 -33.42
N GLN A 181 -3.36 6.18 -33.75
CA GLN A 181 -2.55 6.39 -34.93
C GLN A 181 -3.26 5.74 -36.12
N GLU A 182 -3.65 6.55 -37.10
CA GLU A 182 -4.07 6.07 -38.42
C GLU A 182 -2.95 5.17 -38.98
N SER A 183 -3.30 3.91 -39.29
CA SER A 183 -2.44 2.96 -39.99
C SER A 183 -2.66 3.06 -41.49
#